data_AF-A0A0R0BA72-F1
#
_entry.id   AF-A0A0R0BA72-F1
#
_cell.length_a   1.000
_cell.length_b   1.000
_cell.length_c   1.000
_cell.angle_alpha   90.00
_cell.angle_beta   90.00
_cell.angle_gamma   90.00
#
_symmetry.space_group_name_H-M   'P 1'
#
loop_
_entity.id
_entity.type
_entity.pdbx_description
1 polymer ?
#
loop_
_entity_poly.entity_id
_entity_poly.type
_entity_poly.pdbx_seq_one_letter_code
_entity_poly.pdbx_strand_id
1 'polypeptide(L)'
;MSEFFTQEHFNLLQSLQGKKFDQTDAAHEAAYKKLRQAYDLTLEWAKRIKHSMFEEGRVNARRRPTNQGNYFLSYNWAKIYPDPDSPTSLAYTVGLNGNEGFVVKIDTVKLQQGHPVRDAYLDLRGPSHASPIVAVLPIDKGLSMSLDELVEWSKDAIGKFSLGYEQVAHRIGVTRDVAPDAILKHFDVNEEFRAMRKGWSAAETDQFCRLARLVHDAGMDWWFAGSRTHLRFGRKNAGSARAVSVVGLVMGSRACQVTWRHELQSISRFVRKGI
;
A
#
# COMPACT_ATOMS: atom_id res chain seq x y z
N MET A 1 23.33 -17.76 -5.51
CA MET A 1 23.71 -16.85 -4.41
C MET A 1 23.09 -15.50 -4.71
N SER A 2 22.23 -14.97 -3.84
CA SER A 2 21.71 -13.61 -4.02
C SER A 2 22.82 -12.65 -3.59
N GLU A 3 23.37 -11.89 -4.53
CA GLU A 3 24.23 -10.74 -4.19
C GLU A 3 23.44 -9.79 -3.29
N PHE A 4 24.09 -9.25 -2.25
CA PHE A 4 23.51 -8.21 -1.40
C PHE A 4 23.42 -6.87 -2.16
N PHE A 5 23.00 -5.78 -1.52
CA PHE A 5 23.03 -4.47 -2.14
C PHE A 5 24.47 -4.06 -2.51
N THR A 6 24.64 -3.32 -3.61
CA THR A 6 25.94 -2.85 -4.08
C THR A 6 25.95 -1.34 -4.32
N GLN A 7 27.14 -0.74 -4.38
CA GLN A 7 27.30 0.68 -4.74
C GLN A 7 26.68 1.02 -6.11
N GLU A 8 26.70 0.06 -7.04
CA GLU A 8 26.09 0.21 -8.37
C GLU A 8 24.57 0.49 -8.27
N HIS A 9 23.86 -0.13 -7.32
CA HIS A 9 22.43 0.17 -7.13
C HIS A 9 22.19 1.65 -6.82
N PHE A 10 22.99 2.24 -5.93
CA PHE A 10 22.89 3.65 -5.58
C PHE A 10 23.28 4.56 -6.75
N ASN A 11 24.39 4.25 -7.42
CA ASN A 11 24.86 5.02 -8.58
C ASN A 11 23.81 5.04 -9.70
N LEU A 12 23.12 3.92 -9.95
CA LEU A 12 22.04 3.84 -10.94
C LEU A 12 20.82 4.64 -10.51
N LEU A 13 20.38 4.53 -9.24
CA LEU A 13 19.27 5.32 -8.72
C LEU A 13 19.53 6.83 -8.82
N GLN A 14 20.75 7.28 -8.56
CA GLN A 14 21.13 8.69 -8.64
C GLN A 14 21.27 9.15 -10.09
N SER A 15 22.03 8.43 -10.92
CA SER A 15 22.35 8.86 -12.29
C SER A 15 21.19 8.76 -13.28
N LEU A 16 20.22 7.87 -13.03
CA LEU A 16 19.05 7.70 -13.88
C LEU A 16 17.81 8.45 -13.40
N GLN A 17 17.79 8.99 -12.18
CA GLN A 17 16.64 9.70 -11.63
C GLN A 17 16.04 10.68 -12.64
N GLY A 18 14.74 10.53 -12.93
CA GLY A 18 14.02 11.44 -13.83
C GLY A 18 14.33 11.26 -15.32
N LYS A 19 15.24 10.36 -15.72
CA LYS A 19 15.43 9.99 -17.12
C LYS A 19 14.31 9.06 -17.58
N LYS A 20 13.83 9.26 -18.80
CA LYS A 20 12.82 8.38 -19.42
C LYS A 20 13.49 7.07 -19.81
N PHE A 21 12.91 5.93 -19.43
CA PHE A 21 13.39 4.63 -19.85
C PHE A 21 13.19 4.47 -21.36
N ASP A 22 14.29 4.15 -22.05
CA ASP A 22 14.34 3.80 -23.46
C ASP A 22 14.62 2.31 -23.58
N GLN A 23 13.71 1.59 -24.22
CA GLN A 23 13.81 0.14 -24.41
C GLN A 23 14.78 -0.26 -25.53
N THR A 24 15.20 0.68 -26.37
CA THR A 24 16.17 0.42 -27.44
C THR A 24 17.62 0.61 -26.98
N ASP A 25 17.81 1.23 -25.81
CA ASP A 25 19.11 1.42 -25.18
C ASP A 25 19.47 0.22 -24.28
N ALA A 26 20.49 -0.52 -24.68
CA ALA A 26 20.99 -1.68 -23.94
C ALA A 26 21.48 -1.32 -22.52
N ALA A 27 22.02 -0.11 -22.31
CA ALA A 27 22.45 0.35 -20.99
C ALA A 27 21.25 0.59 -20.08
N HIS A 28 20.17 1.15 -20.60
CA HIS A 28 18.91 1.29 -19.87
C HIS A 28 18.32 -0.07 -19.50
N GLU A 29 18.30 -1.04 -20.41
CA GLU A 29 17.82 -2.39 -20.10
C GLU A 29 18.65 -3.07 -19.00
N ALA A 30 19.98 -2.97 -19.08
CA ALA A 30 20.89 -3.53 -18.08
C ALA A 30 20.67 -2.88 -16.71
N ALA A 31 20.60 -1.55 -16.66
CA ALA A 31 20.32 -0.81 -15.44
C ALA A 31 18.95 -1.16 -14.85
N TYR A 32 17.93 -1.32 -15.69
CA TYR A 32 16.60 -1.72 -15.24
C TYR A 32 16.62 -3.11 -14.58
N LYS A 33 17.34 -4.07 -15.18
CA LYS A 33 17.53 -5.42 -14.61
C LYS A 33 18.25 -5.35 -13.26
N LYS A 34 19.34 -4.57 -13.17
CA LYS A 34 20.11 -4.40 -11.93
C LYS A 34 19.26 -3.74 -10.83
N LEU A 35 18.54 -2.66 -11.14
CA LEU A 35 17.64 -2.02 -10.18
C LEU A 35 16.53 -2.96 -9.73
N ARG A 36 15.99 -3.81 -10.61
CA ARG A 36 14.98 -4.82 -10.25
C ARG A 36 15.51 -5.82 -9.21
N GLN A 37 16.79 -6.23 -9.29
CA GLN A 37 17.42 -7.05 -8.26
C GLN A 37 17.42 -6.34 -6.89
N ALA A 38 17.73 -5.03 -6.87
CA ALA A 38 17.62 -4.24 -5.65
C ALA A 38 16.19 -4.21 -5.09
N TYR A 39 15.15 -4.16 -5.93
CA TYR A 39 13.76 -4.27 -5.44
C TYR A 39 13.44 -5.63 -4.83
N ASP A 40 14.01 -6.72 -5.36
CA ASP A 40 13.83 -8.06 -4.81
C ASP A 40 14.49 -8.18 -3.42
N LEU A 41 15.69 -7.61 -3.25
CA LEU A 41 16.37 -7.50 -1.96
C LEU A 41 15.60 -6.64 -0.97
N THR A 42 15.09 -5.47 -1.39
CA THR A 42 14.28 -4.59 -0.53
C THR A 42 12.98 -5.26 -0.09
N LEU A 43 12.37 -6.09 -0.95
CA LEU A 43 11.20 -6.88 -0.58
C LEU A 43 11.56 -7.95 0.47
N GLU A 44 12.69 -8.64 0.31
CA GLU A 44 13.15 -9.62 1.28
C GLU A 44 13.47 -8.98 2.64
N TRP A 45 14.15 -7.83 2.64
CA TRP A 45 14.38 -7.01 3.82
C TRP A 45 13.06 -6.68 4.54
N ALA A 46 12.05 -6.19 3.83
CA ALA A 46 10.75 -5.87 4.40
C ALA A 46 10.01 -7.08 4.96
N LYS A 47 10.11 -8.25 4.30
CA LYS A 47 9.52 -9.50 4.77
C LYS A 47 10.13 -9.97 6.08
N ARG A 48 11.46 -9.88 6.23
CA ARG A 48 12.16 -10.25 7.46
C ARG A 48 11.77 -9.36 8.63
N ILE A 49 11.71 -8.04 8.41
CA ILE A 49 11.19 -7.10 9.42
C ILE A 49 9.74 -7.47 9.80
N LYS A 50 8.86 -7.64 8.79
CA LYS A 50 7.45 -8.01 9.02
C LYS A 50 7.33 -9.29 9.86
N HIS A 51 8.08 -10.33 9.53
CA HIS A 51 8.05 -11.58 10.29
C HIS A 51 8.51 -11.40 11.74
N SER A 52 9.50 -10.54 11.98
CA SER A 52 10.06 -10.31 13.31
C SER A 52 9.28 -9.34 14.21
N MET A 53 8.53 -8.38 13.63
CA MET A 53 7.89 -7.29 14.40
C MET A 53 6.37 -7.23 14.24
N PHE A 54 5.83 -7.79 13.16
CA PHE A 54 4.45 -7.55 12.72
C PHE A 54 3.84 -8.86 12.24
N GLU A 55 3.67 -9.84 13.14
CA GLU A 55 3.35 -11.24 12.82
C GLU A 55 2.19 -11.40 11.82
N GLU A 56 1.10 -10.64 12.01
CA GLU A 56 -0.08 -10.67 11.13
C GLU A 56 -0.03 -9.63 9.99
N GLY A 57 0.99 -8.78 9.97
CA GLY A 57 1.15 -7.72 8.99
C GLY A 57 1.30 -8.22 7.55
N ARG A 58 1.25 -7.27 6.61
CA ARG A 58 1.38 -7.54 5.17
C ARG A 58 2.46 -6.68 4.54
N VAL A 59 3.11 -7.22 3.50
CA VAL A 59 4.17 -6.52 2.75
C VAL A 59 3.72 -6.26 1.32
N ASN A 60 4.01 -5.06 0.81
CA ASN A 60 3.78 -4.71 -0.59
C ASN A 60 5.01 -4.00 -1.17
N ALA A 61 5.55 -4.51 -2.27
CA ALA A 61 6.62 -3.84 -3.01
C ALA A 61 6.29 -3.84 -4.51
N ARG A 62 6.41 -2.67 -5.15
CA ARG A 62 6.29 -2.56 -6.60
C ARG A 62 7.68 -2.72 -7.22
N ARG A 63 7.96 -3.86 -7.84
CA ARG A 63 9.25 -4.17 -8.49
C ARG A 63 9.41 -3.48 -9.85
N ARG A 64 9.20 -2.16 -9.87
CA ARG A 64 9.29 -1.32 -11.08
C ARG A 64 10.19 -0.12 -10.77
N PRO A 65 11.41 -0.08 -11.34
CA PRO A 65 12.32 1.06 -11.23
C PRO A 65 11.80 2.38 -11.82
N THR A 66 10.73 2.34 -12.62
CA THR A 66 10.12 3.53 -13.24
C THR A 66 8.74 3.88 -12.67
N ASN A 67 8.38 5.16 -12.76
CA ASN A 67 7.05 5.67 -12.45
C ASN A 67 6.02 5.35 -13.57
N GLN A 68 4.80 5.85 -13.44
CA GLN A 68 3.75 5.62 -14.44
C GLN A 68 4.08 6.24 -15.82
N GLY A 69 4.77 7.38 -15.84
CA GLY A 69 5.26 8.03 -17.05
C GLY A 69 6.54 7.40 -17.64
N ASN A 70 6.96 6.26 -17.09
CA ASN A 70 8.16 5.53 -17.50
C ASN A 70 9.49 6.26 -17.24
N TYR A 71 9.52 7.18 -16.27
CA TYR A 71 10.76 7.81 -15.80
C TYR A 71 11.34 7.04 -14.62
N PHE A 72 12.66 6.85 -14.59
CA PHE A 72 13.36 6.18 -13.48
C PHE A 72 13.17 6.94 -12.15
N LEU A 73 12.92 6.17 -11.09
CA LEU A 73 12.81 6.65 -9.72
C LEU A 73 14.21 6.73 -9.08
N SER A 74 14.41 7.66 -8.16
CA SER A 74 15.63 7.73 -7.33
C SER A 74 15.63 6.83 -6.12
N TYR A 75 14.61 6.01 -5.98
CA TYR A 75 14.42 5.17 -4.81
C TYR A 75 13.79 3.84 -5.17
N ASN A 76 13.95 2.86 -4.29
CA ASN A 76 13.11 1.68 -4.23
C ASN A 76 12.44 1.59 -2.86
N TRP A 77 11.17 1.18 -2.80
CA TRP A 77 10.46 1.05 -1.52
C TRP A 77 9.70 -0.26 -1.45
N ALA A 78 9.79 -0.91 -0.30
CA ALA A 78 8.84 -1.90 0.17
C ALA A 78 8.06 -1.33 1.35
N LYS A 79 6.77 -1.65 1.41
CA LYS A 79 5.82 -1.19 2.42
C LYS A 79 5.49 -2.35 3.34
N ILE A 80 5.52 -2.08 4.63
CA ILE A 80 5.13 -2.99 5.69
C ILE A 80 3.93 -2.36 6.40
N TYR A 81 2.79 -3.04 6.28
CA TYR A 81 1.58 -2.69 6.99
C TYR A 81 1.54 -3.57 8.25
N PRO A 82 1.58 -3.00 9.47
CA PRO A 82 1.80 -3.75 10.70
C PRO A 82 0.71 -4.78 11.01
N ASP A 83 -0.52 -4.54 10.55
CA ASP A 83 -1.69 -5.40 10.79
C ASP A 83 -2.47 -5.66 9.48
N PRO A 84 -3.32 -6.71 9.44
CA PRO A 84 -4.21 -6.97 8.30
C PRO A 84 -5.12 -5.78 7.96
N ASP A 85 -5.52 -5.02 8.97
CA ASP A 85 -6.44 -3.89 8.84
C ASP A 85 -5.75 -2.52 8.82
N SER A 86 -4.41 -2.46 8.80
CA SER A 86 -3.71 -1.18 8.68
C SER A 86 -4.20 -0.41 7.46
N PRO A 87 -4.42 0.91 7.56
CA PRO A 87 -4.89 1.73 6.44
C PRO A 87 -3.95 1.60 5.24
N THR A 88 -4.49 1.51 4.03
CA THR A 88 -3.64 1.34 2.83
C THR A 88 -2.80 2.59 2.51
N SER A 89 -3.19 3.73 3.06
CA SER A 89 -2.60 5.06 2.89
C SER A 89 -1.45 5.36 3.85
N LEU A 90 -1.12 4.47 4.80
CA LEU A 90 0.02 4.61 5.72
C LEU A 90 0.74 3.26 5.83
N ALA A 91 2.07 3.28 5.87
CA ALA A 91 2.87 2.08 6.06
C ALA A 91 4.20 2.43 6.73
N TYR A 92 4.81 1.47 7.40
CA TYR A 92 6.27 1.49 7.49
C TYR A 92 6.83 1.26 6.08
N THR A 93 7.91 1.93 5.73
CA THR A 93 8.58 1.74 4.44
C THR A 93 10.06 1.59 4.67
N VAL A 94 10.65 0.66 3.91
CA VAL A 94 12.08 0.41 3.88
C VAL A 94 12.58 0.39 2.45
N GLY A 95 13.82 0.79 2.22
CA GLY A 95 14.46 0.69 0.91
C GLY A 95 15.63 1.64 0.73
N LEU A 96 16.00 1.84 -0.52
CA LEU A 96 17.13 2.68 -0.91
C LEU A 96 16.63 4.05 -1.39
N ASN A 97 17.32 5.11 -0.98
CA ASN A 97 17.31 6.41 -1.64
C ASN A 97 18.70 6.66 -2.22
N GLY A 98 18.78 6.91 -3.52
CA GLY A 98 20.04 7.11 -4.25
C GLY A 98 20.91 8.25 -3.70
N ASN A 99 20.32 9.23 -3.01
CA ASN A 99 21.04 10.38 -2.44
C ASN A 99 21.21 10.33 -0.91
N GLU A 100 20.40 9.54 -0.19
CA GLU A 100 20.42 9.52 1.28
C GLU A 100 21.05 8.23 1.85
N GLY A 101 20.77 7.07 1.24
CA GLY A 101 21.20 5.76 1.75
C GLY A 101 20.05 4.79 1.97
N PHE A 102 20.18 3.94 2.98
CA PHE A 102 19.13 3.00 3.38
C PHE A 102 18.17 3.71 4.31
N VAL A 103 16.87 3.70 4.00
CA VAL A 103 15.87 4.48 4.73
C VAL A 103 14.83 3.54 5.34
N VAL A 104 14.49 3.81 6.59
CA VAL A 104 13.36 3.22 7.31
C VAL A 104 12.48 4.36 7.80
N LYS A 105 11.17 4.32 7.54
CA LYS A 105 10.27 5.40 7.98
C LYS A 105 8.82 4.96 8.08
N ILE A 106 8.00 5.73 8.78
CA ILE A 106 6.55 5.73 8.57
C ILE A 106 6.24 6.70 7.43
N ASP A 107 5.50 6.27 6.40
CA ASP A 107 5.21 7.10 5.23
C ASP A 107 3.79 6.88 4.72
N THR A 108 3.23 7.94 4.13
CA THR A 108 1.94 7.85 3.44
C THR A 108 2.10 7.22 2.06
N VAL A 109 1.06 6.53 1.61
CA VAL A 109 1.07 5.74 0.38
C VAL A 109 -0.03 6.23 -0.57
N LYS A 110 0.34 6.49 -1.83
CA LYS A 110 -0.59 6.89 -2.93
C LYS A 110 -1.37 8.18 -2.69
N LEU A 111 -0.98 9.01 -1.72
CA LEU A 111 -1.53 10.33 -1.54
C LEU A 111 -0.75 11.34 -2.39
N GLN A 112 -1.50 12.18 -3.11
CA GLN A 112 -0.92 13.24 -3.94
C GLN A 112 -0.59 14.48 -3.10
N GLN A 113 0.22 15.38 -3.66
CA GLN A 113 0.47 16.69 -3.07
C GLN A 113 -0.83 17.49 -2.95
N GLY A 114 -1.02 18.20 -1.82
CA GLY A 114 -2.24 18.96 -1.53
C GLY A 114 -3.40 18.11 -1.00
N HIS A 115 -3.18 16.80 -0.76
CA HIS A 115 -4.15 15.98 -0.05
C HIS A 115 -4.03 16.25 1.46
N PRO A 116 -5.11 16.57 2.21
CA PRO A 116 -5.03 16.98 3.61
C PRO A 116 -4.24 16.02 4.51
N VAL A 117 -4.44 14.71 4.36
CA VAL A 117 -3.68 13.67 5.07
C VAL A 117 -2.17 13.72 4.73
N ARG A 118 -1.81 13.98 3.46
CA ARG A 118 -0.41 14.06 3.04
C ARG A 118 0.25 15.31 3.61
N ASP A 119 -0.47 16.43 3.62
CA ASP A 119 0.04 17.69 4.14
C ASP A 119 0.27 17.57 5.66
N ALA A 120 -0.71 17.04 6.40
CA ALA A 120 -0.57 16.73 7.84
C ALA A 120 0.61 15.76 8.12
N TYR A 121 0.82 14.77 7.25
CA TYR A 121 1.98 13.89 7.34
C TYR A 121 3.30 14.63 7.13
N LEU A 122 3.39 15.53 6.14
CA LEU A 122 4.62 16.26 5.86
C LEU A 122 5.00 17.19 7.02
N ASP A 123 4.01 17.84 7.63
CA ASP A 123 4.20 18.66 8.83
C ASP A 123 4.68 17.83 10.03
N LEU A 124 4.07 16.65 10.24
CA LEU A 124 4.46 15.73 11.31
C LEU A 124 5.85 15.11 11.11
N ARG A 125 6.17 14.72 9.86
CA ARG A 125 7.45 14.12 9.50
C ARG A 125 8.58 15.14 9.65
N GLY A 126 8.37 16.37 9.20
CA GLY A 126 9.44 17.36 9.13
C GLY A 126 10.62 16.92 8.23
N PRO A 127 11.81 17.53 8.40
CA PRO A 127 12.98 17.21 7.59
C PRO A 127 13.59 15.84 7.95
N SER A 128 14.13 15.11 6.97
CA SER A 128 14.63 13.73 7.15
C SER A 128 15.60 13.55 8.34
N HIS A 129 16.50 14.51 8.60
CA HIS A 129 17.56 14.39 9.61
C HIS A 129 17.10 14.69 11.05
N ALA A 130 15.91 15.29 11.23
CA ALA A 130 15.32 15.59 12.53
C ALA A 130 13.92 14.97 12.68
N SER A 131 13.57 14.06 11.77
CA SER A 131 12.23 13.50 11.68
C SER A 131 11.97 12.52 12.82
N PRO A 132 10.81 12.58 13.49
CA PRO A 132 10.45 11.65 14.56
C PRO A 132 10.18 10.22 14.05
N ILE A 133 10.02 10.06 12.74
CA ILE A 133 9.51 8.84 12.09
C ILE A 133 10.32 8.41 10.86
N VAL A 134 11.56 8.91 10.72
CA VAL A 134 12.47 8.56 9.62
C VAL A 134 13.85 8.31 10.20
N ALA A 135 14.48 7.22 9.79
CA ALA A 135 15.88 6.92 10.04
C ALA A 135 16.58 6.65 8.71
N VAL A 136 17.81 7.13 8.60
CA VAL A 136 18.66 6.96 7.42
C VAL A 136 20.00 6.38 7.86
N LEU A 137 20.38 5.25 7.26
CA LEU A 137 21.70 4.68 7.36
C LEU A 137 22.52 5.10 6.12
N PRO A 138 23.69 5.72 6.32
CA PRO A 138 24.60 6.09 5.23
C PRO A 138 24.94 4.89 4.32
N ILE A 139 25.17 5.18 3.03
CA ILE A 139 25.39 4.17 1.98
C ILE A 139 26.56 3.24 2.34
N ASP A 140 27.70 3.80 2.70
CA ASP A 140 28.92 3.07 3.07
C ASP A 140 28.68 2.11 4.24
N LYS A 141 28.02 2.58 5.29
CA LYS A 141 27.68 1.76 6.46
C LYS A 141 26.72 0.63 6.09
N GLY A 142 25.66 0.92 5.34
CA GLY A 142 24.70 -0.12 4.97
C GLY A 142 25.25 -1.13 3.97
N LEU A 143 26.18 -0.74 3.10
CA LEU A 143 26.87 -1.67 2.19
C LEU A 143 27.88 -2.58 2.93
N SER A 144 28.37 -2.17 4.11
CA SER A 144 29.20 -3.02 4.96
C SER A 144 28.43 -4.05 5.79
N MET A 145 27.10 -3.95 5.82
CA MET A 145 26.23 -4.87 6.58
C MET A 145 25.84 -6.09 5.74
N SER A 146 25.54 -7.18 6.42
CA SER A 146 24.69 -8.25 5.90
C SER A 146 23.22 -7.85 5.90
N LEU A 147 22.37 -8.67 5.26
CA LEU A 147 20.93 -8.45 5.31
C LEU A 147 20.36 -8.59 6.73
N ASP A 148 20.92 -9.48 7.55
CA ASP A 148 20.46 -9.69 8.92
C ASP A 148 20.84 -8.51 9.82
N GLU A 149 22.04 -7.97 9.69
CA GLU A 149 22.44 -6.74 10.37
C GLU A 149 21.59 -5.54 9.94
N LEU A 150 21.25 -5.43 8.65
CA LEU A 150 20.36 -4.39 8.15
C LEU A 150 18.95 -4.53 8.74
N VAL A 151 18.44 -5.76 8.91
CA VAL A 151 17.15 -6.03 9.57
C VAL A 151 17.20 -5.61 11.04
N GLU A 152 18.25 -5.98 11.78
CA GLU A 152 18.40 -5.60 13.19
C GLU A 152 18.52 -4.08 13.37
N TRP A 153 19.32 -3.41 12.52
CA TRP A 153 19.38 -1.96 12.49
C TRP A 153 18.00 -1.34 12.23
N SER A 154 17.21 -1.92 11.34
CA SER A 154 15.86 -1.41 11.02
C SER A 154 14.90 -1.55 12.20
N LYS A 155 14.96 -2.67 12.93
CA LYS A 155 14.14 -2.91 14.12
C LYS A 155 14.48 -1.90 15.21
N ASP A 156 15.76 -1.70 15.47
CA ASP A 156 16.26 -0.69 16.41
C ASP A 156 15.82 0.73 16.01
N ALA A 157 15.94 1.07 14.72
CA ALA A 157 15.49 2.35 14.20
C ALA A 157 13.98 2.57 14.40
N ILE A 158 13.14 1.57 14.09
CA ILE A 158 11.69 1.63 14.31
C ILE A 158 11.38 1.80 15.80
N GLY A 159 12.08 1.07 16.69
CA GLY A 159 11.91 1.17 18.14
C GLY A 159 12.31 2.53 18.72
N LYS A 160 13.16 3.29 18.01
CA LYS A 160 13.63 4.63 18.42
C LYS A 160 12.80 5.77 17.85
N PHE A 161 11.81 5.51 16.99
CA PHE A 161 10.89 6.56 16.54
C PHE A 161 10.15 7.16 17.75
N SER A 162 10.15 8.48 17.84
CA SER A 162 9.47 9.18 18.94
C SER A 162 7.96 9.22 18.77
N LEU A 163 7.47 8.86 17.57
CA LEU A 163 6.05 8.62 17.29
C LEU A 163 5.86 7.22 16.71
N GLY A 164 5.01 6.43 17.35
CA GLY A 164 4.62 5.11 16.87
C GLY A 164 3.59 5.19 15.72
N TYR A 165 3.43 4.10 14.99
CA TYR A 165 2.53 4.02 13.83
C TYR A 165 1.09 4.49 14.12
N GLU A 166 0.48 4.03 15.23
CA GLU A 166 -0.89 4.45 15.59
C GLU A 166 -0.98 5.94 15.92
N GLN A 167 0.04 6.50 16.58
CA GLN A 167 0.08 7.92 16.88
C GLN A 167 0.17 8.75 15.60
N VAL A 168 0.97 8.30 14.63
CA VAL A 168 1.03 8.93 13.31
C VAL A 168 -0.33 8.83 12.62
N ALA A 169 -0.91 7.63 12.56
CA ALA A 169 -2.22 7.40 11.94
C ALA A 169 -3.30 8.32 12.50
N HIS A 170 -3.32 8.48 13.82
CA HIS A 170 -4.23 9.39 14.51
C HIS A 170 -3.99 10.86 14.14
N ARG A 171 -2.75 11.33 14.22
CA ARG A 171 -2.42 12.75 13.98
C ARG A 171 -2.65 13.19 12.54
N ILE A 172 -2.54 12.27 11.57
CA ILE A 172 -2.78 12.58 10.15
C ILE A 172 -4.20 12.22 9.69
N GLY A 173 -5.07 11.74 10.59
CA GLY A 173 -6.47 11.46 10.30
C GLY A 173 -6.73 10.19 9.47
N VAL A 174 -5.87 9.17 9.57
CA VAL A 174 -6.06 7.85 8.91
C VAL A 174 -6.31 6.73 9.93
N THR A 175 -6.95 7.07 11.05
CA THR A 175 -7.25 6.14 12.13
C THR A 175 -8.02 4.91 11.66
N ARG A 176 -7.72 3.76 12.30
CA ARG A 176 -8.48 2.51 12.19
C ARG A 176 -9.94 2.69 12.62
N ASP A 177 -10.18 3.63 13.52
CA ASP A 177 -11.45 3.80 14.24
C ASP A 177 -12.37 4.81 13.57
N VAL A 178 -12.78 4.53 12.33
CA VAL A 178 -14.12 4.98 11.95
C VAL A 178 -15.08 4.00 12.63
N ALA A 179 -15.78 4.49 13.66
CA ALA A 179 -16.76 3.72 14.41
C ALA A 179 -17.68 2.97 13.42
N PRO A 180 -18.03 1.70 13.68
CA PRO A 180 -18.90 0.93 12.79
C PRO A 180 -20.14 1.71 12.36
N ASP A 181 -20.77 2.45 13.28
CA ASP A 181 -21.92 3.30 13.02
C ASP A 181 -21.68 4.38 11.97
N ALA A 182 -20.50 5.00 11.95
CA ALA A 182 -20.16 6.00 10.95
C ALA A 182 -19.99 5.37 9.56
N ILE A 183 -19.43 4.16 9.46
CA ILE A 183 -19.35 3.40 8.20
C ILE A 183 -20.76 3.00 7.74
N LEU A 184 -21.55 2.40 8.63
CA LEU A 184 -22.89 1.92 8.35
C LEU A 184 -23.81 3.05 7.87
N LYS A 185 -23.64 4.27 8.39
CA LYS A 185 -24.41 5.45 7.97
C LYS A 185 -24.33 5.72 6.46
N HIS A 186 -23.21 5.38 5.81
CA HIS A 186 -23.06 5.53 4.35
C HIS A 186 -23.92 4.53 3.56
N PHE A 187 -24.19 3.36 4.12
CA PHE A 187 -24.98 2.30 3.48
C PHE A 187 -26.45 2.33 3.91
N ASP A 188 -26.72 2.90 5.09
CA ASP A 188 -28.06 3.03 5.67
C ASP A 188 -28.99 3.96 4.88
N VAL A 189 -28.51 4.62 3.83
CA VAL A 189 -29.37 5.32 2.85
C VAL A 189 -30.35 4.37 2.15
N ASN A 190 -30.07 3.06 2.14
CA ASN A 190 -30.94 2.03 1.56
C ASN A 190 -31.73 1.28 2.64
N GLU A 191 -33.06 1.29 2.52
CA GLU A 191 -33.97 0.63 3.48
C GLU A 191 -33.78 -0.87 3.58
N GLU A 192 -33.57 -1.55 2.45
CA GLU A 192 -33.38 -3.00 2.43
C GLU A 192 -32.06 -3.41 3.09
N PHE A 193 -30.99 -2.62 2.91
CA PHE A 193 -29.72 -2.82 3.61
C PHE A 193 -29.87 -2.68 5.12
N ARG A 194 -30.60 -1.64 5.58
CA ARG A 194 -30.94 -1.48 7.00
C ARG A 194 -31.68 -2.70 7.54
N ALA A 195 -32.66 -3.23 6.80
CA ALA A 195 -33.40 -4.42 7.19
C ALA A 195 -32.51 -5.68 7.22
N MET A 196 -31.62 -5.84 6.24
CA MET A 196 -30.68 -6.96 6.14
C MET A 196 -29.71 -6.99 7.33
N ARG A 197 -29.06 -5.86 7.65
CA ARG A 197 -28.03 -5.81 8.70
C ARG A 197 -28.57 -5.90 10.13
N LYS A 198 -29.89 -5.70 10.34
CA LYS A 198 -30.51 -5.90 11.66
C LYS A 198 -30.33 -7.33 12.19
N GLY A 199 -30.15 -8.30 11.29
CA GLY A 199 -29.90 -9.70 11.65
C GLY A 199 -28.44 -10.04 11.90
N TRP A 200 -27.51 -9.09 11.75
CA TRP A 200 -26.08 -9.34 11.92
C TRP A 200 -25.67 -9.30 13.39
N SER A 201 -24.77 -10.19 13.77
CA SER A 201 -24.02 -10.12 15.02
C SER A 201 -23.01 -8.97 15.02
N ALA A 202 -22.45 -8.66 16.20
CA ALA A 202 -21.36 -7.69 16.33
C ALA A 202 -20.14 -8.09 15.48
N ALA A 203 -19.79 -9.38 15.46
CA ALA A 203 -18.68 -9.90 14.67
C ALA A 203 -18.89 -9.71 13.15
N GLU A 204 -20.10 -9.97 12.66
CA GLU A 204 -20.43 -9.78 11.23
C GLU A 204 -20.49 -8.30 10.85
N THR A 205 -20.97 -7.45 11.76
CA THR A 205 -20.96 -6.00 11.59
C THR A 205 -19.54 -5.48 11.47
N ASP A 206 -18.63 -5.95 12.34
CA ASP A 206 -17.22 -5.63 12.28
C ASP A 206 -16.56 -6.13 10.99
N GLN A 207 -16.88 -7.35 10.57
CA GLN A 207 -16.36 -7.93 9.33
C GLN A 207 -16.82 -7.13 8.10
N PHE A 208 -18.08 -6.72 8.06
CA PHE A 208 -18.59 -5.84 7.01
C PHE A 208 -17.88 -4.49 7.02
N CYS A 209 -17.71 -3.86 8.18
CA CYS A 209 -17.02 -2.57 8.30
C CYS A 209 -15.55 -2.67 7.86
N ARG A 210 -14.85 -3.78 8.18
CA ARG A 210 -13.51 -4.07 7.67
C ARG A 210 -13.51 -4.16 6.14
N LEU A 211 -14.44 -4.91 5.55
CA LEU A 211 -14.57 -5.01 4.10
C LEU A 211 -14.88 -3.66 3.44
N ALA A 212 -15.80 -2.88 4.00
CA ALA A 212 -16.17 -1.55 3.54
C ALA A 212 -14.96 -0.62 3.42
N ARG A 213 -14.12 -0.60 4.46
CA ARG A 213 -12.85 0.13 4.48
C ARG A 213 -11.90 -0.38 3.41
N LEU A 214 -11.65 -1.69 3.33
CA LEU A 214 -10.74 -2.29 2.34
C LEU A 214 -11.12 -1.98 0.90
N VAL A 215 -12.41 -2.01 0.57
CA VAL A 215 -12.92 -1.69 -0.76
C VAL A 215 -12.76 -0.20 -1.07
N HIS A 216 -13.09 0.67 -0.12
CA HIS A 216 -12.88 2.11 -0.25
C HIS A 216 -11.41 2.45 -0.48
N ASP A 217 -10.52 1.88 0.32
CA ASP A 217 -9.07 1.99 0.25
C ASP A 217 -8.48 1.47 -1.08
N ALA A 218 -9.10 0.44 -1.65
CA ALA A 218 -8.74 -0.04 -2.98
C ALA A 218 -9.20 0.89 -4.12
N GLY A 219 -9.86 2.00 -3.78
CA GLY A 219 -10.44 2.98 -4.70
C GLY A 219 -11.58 2.38 -5.51
N MET A 220 -12.31 1.42 -4.95
CA MET A 220 -13.45 0.77 -5.59
C MET A 220 -14.76 1.43 -5.15
N ASP A 221 -15.77 1.29 -5.99
CA ASP A 221 -17.09 1.84 -5.80
C ASP A 221 -18.02 0.83 -5.12
N TRP A 222 -18.94 1.32 -4.30
CA TRP A 222 -20.06 0.57 -3.74
C TRP A 222 -21.35 0.97 -4.44
N TRP A 223 -22.24 0.01 -4.72
CA TRP A 223 -23.58 0.33 -5.20
C TRP A 223 -24.60 -0.78 -4.91
N PHE A 224 -25.85 -0.37 -4.72
CA PHE A 224 -27.00 -1.27 -4.68
C PHE A 224 -27.41 -1.65 -6.10
N ALA A 225 -27.71 -2.93 -6.33
CA ALA A 225 -28.04 -3.43 -7.67
C ALA A 225 -29.44 -4.04 -7.76
N GLY A 226 -30.34 -3.35 -8.47
CA GLY A 226 -31.69 -3.84 -8.78
C GLY A 226 -32.64 -3.79 -7.58
N SER A 227 -33.77 -4.49 -7.71
CA SER A 227 -34.85 -4.61 -6.71
C SER A 227 -34.61 -5.70 -5.66
N ARG A 228 -33.36 -6.12 -5.45
CA ARG A 228 -32.98 -7.10 -4.43
C ARG A 228 -31.76 -6.61 -3.67
N THR A 229 -31.71 -6.97 -2.38
CA THR A 229 -30.70 -6.73 -1.33
C THR A 229 -29.26 -7.12 -1.71
N HIS A 230 -28.75 -6.61 -2.81
CA HIS A 230 -27.46 -6.95 -3.38
C HIS A 230 -26.55 -5.73 -3.33
N LEU A 231 -25.79 -5.60 -2.25
CA LEU A 231 -24.75 -4.58 -2.14
C LEU A 231 -23.48 -5.08 -2.84
N ARG A 232 -23.10 -4.43 -3.94
CA ARG A 232 -21.97 -4.80 -4.78
C ARG A 232 -20.81 -3.84 -4.61
N PHE A 233 -19.61 -4.33 -4.90
CA PHE A 233 -18.43 -3.50 -5.04
C PHE A 233 -17.55 -3.88 -6.23
N GLY A 234 -16.84 -2.89 -6.77
CA GLY A 234 -15.98 -3.03 -7.96
C GLY A 234 -15.66 -1.68 -8.61
N ARG A 235 -15.67 -1.60 -9.95
CA ARG A 235 -15.47 -0.33 -10.68
C ARG A 235 -16.77 0.10 -11.35
N LYS A 236 -17.16 1.36 -11.17
CA LYS A 236 -18.32 1.94 -11.83
C LYS A 236 -17.97 3.34 -12.35
N ASN A 237 -18.28 3.62 -13.61
CA ASN A 237 -18.10 4.97 -14.15
C ASN A 237 -19.16 5.90 -13.55
N ALA A 238 -18.76 7.12 -13.19
CA ALA A 238 -19.68 8.15 -12.70
C ALA A 238 -20.84 8.36 -13.68
N GLY A 239 -22.07 8.44 -13.16
CA GLY A 239 -23.29 8.61 -13.97
C GLY A 239 -23.75 7.38 -14.76
N SER A 240 -23.01 6.27 -14.76
CA SER A 240 -23.42 5.07 -15.50
C SER A 240 -24.38 4.20 -14.69
N ALA A 241 -25.44 3.73 -15.35
CA ALA A 241 -26.32 2.70 -14.79
C ALA A 241 -25.65 1.30 -14.72
N ARG A 242 -24.52 1.10 -15.43
CA ARG A 242 -23.81 -0.20 -15.52
C ARG A 242 -22.43 -0.14 -14.87
N ALA A 243 -22.09 -1.17 -14.12
CA ALA A 243 -20.74 -1.33 -13.56
C ALA A 243 -19.74 -1.75 -14.64
N VAL A 244 -18.51 -1.27 -14.53
CA VAL A 244 -17.37 -1.65 -15.39
C VAL A 244 -16.84 -3.02 -14.98
N SER A 245 -16.77 -3.27 -13.67
CA SER A 245 -16.44 -4.60 -13.13
C SER A 245 -17.10 -4.80 -11.77
N VAL A 246 -17.52 -6.03 -11.50
CA VAL A 246 -18.02 -6.45 -10.18
C VAL A 246 -16.97 -7.38 -9.58
N VAL A 247 -16.41 -6.98 -8.44
CA VAL A 247 -15.38 -7.76 -7.73
C VAL A 247 -16.02 -8.64 -6.66
N GLY A 248 -17.04 -8.14 -5.98
CA GLY A 248 -17.77 -8.92 -4.99
C GLY A 248 -19.17 -8.39 -4.70
N LEU A 249 -19.90 -9.17 -3.91
CA LEU A 249 -21.29 -8.96 -3.54
C LEU A 249 -21.46 -9.39 -2.08
N VAL A 250 -22.21 -8.59 -1.32
CA VAL A 250 -22.67 -8.90 0.03
C VAL A 250 -24.17 -9.22 -0.03
N MET A 251 -24.55 -10.40 0.45
CA MET A 251 -25.95 -10.84 0.57
C MET A 251 -26.21 -11.49 1.93
N GLY A 252 -27.49 -11.56 2.31
CA GLY A 252 -27.99 -12.43 3.37
C GLY A 252 -28.52 -11.67 4.59
N SER A 253 -29.77 -11.96 4.98
CA SER A 253 -30.43 -11.43 6.18
C SER A 253 -30.08 -12.19 7.47
N ARG A 254 -29.40 -13.34 7.36
CA ARG A 254 -29.00 -14.22 8.47
C ARG A 254 -27.51 -14.47 8.59
N ALA A 255 -26.73 -14.13 7.55
CA ALA A 255 -25.27 -14.21 7.55
C ALA A 255 -24.68 -13.25 6.51
N CYS A 256 -23.57 -12.57 6.83
CA CYS A 256 -22.80 -11.79 5.85
C CYS A 256 -22.08 -12.74 4.87
N GLN A 257 -22.70 -13.06 3.74
CA GLN A 257 -22.08 -13.89 2.70
C GLN A 257 -21.37 -13.02 1.66
N VAL A 258 -20.05 -13.16 1.57
CA VAL A 258 -19.22 -12.57 0.52
C VAL A 258 -18.94 -13.63 -0.53
N THR A 259 -19.49 -13.48 -1.74
CA THR A 259 -19.13 -14.37 -2.86
C THR A 259 -18.02 -13.75 -3.68
N TRP A 260 -16.87 -14.43 -3.73
CA TRP A 260 -15.70 -14.06 -4.55
C TRP A 260 -15.80 -14.72 -5.92
N ARG A 261 -15.62 -13.97 -7.03
CA ARG A 261 -15.41 -14.62 -8.33
C ARG A 261 -13.94 -15.03 -8.45
N HIS A 262 -13.69 -16.33 -8.47
CA HIS A 262 -12.36 -16.95 -8.59
C HIS A 262 -11.66 -16.72 -9.95
N GLU A 263 -12.23 -15.90 -10.85
CA GLU A 263 -11.86 -15.79 -12.26
C GLU A 263 -11.23 -14.41 -12.57
N LEU A 264 -9.97 -14.22 -12.18
CA LEU A 264 -9.15 -13.09 -12.66
C LEU A 264 -7.94 -13.52 -13.50
N GLN A 265 -7.81 -14.81 -13.85
CA GLN A 265 -6.87 -15.25 -14.89
C GLN A 265 -7.50 -15.32 -16.30
N SER A 266 -8.83 -15.43 -16.42
CA SER A 266 -9.52 -15.74 -17.68
C SER A 266 -10.26 -14.55 -18.35
N ILE A 267 -10.16 -13.33 -17.80
CA ILE A 267 -10.79 -12.11 -18.38
C ILE A 267 -9.85 -11.37 -19.35
N SER A 268 -8.57 -11.73 -19.43
CA SER A 268 -7.62 -11.17 -20.42
C SER A 268 -8.08 -11.30 -21.88
N ARG A 269 -8.92 -12.30 -22.18
CA ARG A 269 -9.56 -12.52 -23.50
C ARG A 269 -10.80 -11.65 -23.76
N PHE A 270 -11.36 -11.01 -22.74
CA PHE A 270 -12.58 -10.17 -22.85
C PHE A 270 -12.31 -8.67 -22.73
N VAL A 271 -11.06 -8.26 -22.45
CA VAL A 271 -10.64 -6.87 -22.62
C VAL A 271 -10.55 -6.59 -24.12
N ARG A 272 -11.49 -5.83 -24.68
CA ARG A 272 -11.34 -5.25 -26.02
C ARG A 272 -10.00 -4.50 -26.05
N LYS A 273 -9.07 -4.96 -26.88
CA LYS A 273 -7.93 -4.15 -27.29
C LYS A 273 -8.51 -2.92 -27.98
N GLY A 274 -8.24 -1.73 -27.45
CA GLY A 274 -8.55 -0.48 -28.15
C GLY A 274 -7.84 -0.51 -29.50
N ILE A 275 -8.59 -0.13 -30.54
CA ILE A 275 -8.05 0.22 -31.86
C ILE A 275 -7.26 1.51 -31.68
#